data_AF-A0A7K8A177-F1
#
_entry.id   AF-A0A7K8A177-F1
#
_cell.length_a   1.000
_cell.length_b   1.000
_cell.length_c   1.000
_cell.angle_alpha   90.00
_cell.angle_beta   90.00
_cell.angle_gamma   90.00
#
_symmetry.space_group_name_H-M   'P 1'
#
loop_
_entity.id
_entity.type
_entity.pdbx_description
1 polymer ?
#
loop_
_entity_poly.entity_id
_entity_poly.type
_entity_poly.pdbx_seq_one_letter_code
_entity_poly.pdbx_strand_id
1 'polypeptide(L)'
;GYGLGTFPPNVKDPGSAPYRVAHILLKAHARVYHTYDDRYRASQGGVIALCPFISWAEPKTPSDPRDIEAADRYLQFLVGWFTHPIFKNGDYPEVMKWKVGNRSELQDLPSSRLPVFTAEEREYIRGTADVFCFNTYSSKIVTHSTTHLRPFSYEHDQEVSTEVDSSWPSSALTDHWAVPWGLRRLLNWIKEEYGNPPIYIIENGVGIKTKWDVDNNARMFYFKTYIDEALKAYKVDGVNLKGYNAWSLMDNFEWVDGYDPRFGLHQIDFDNPNRPRTPKRSAVYYAEIIRNNGIPLPKE
;
A
#
# COMPACT_ATOMS: atom_id res chain seq x y z
N GLY A 1 -6.97 13.26 -2.39
CA GLY A 1 -8.30 13.80 -2.07
C GLY A 1 -8.21 15.07 -1.26
N TYR A 2 -7.86 14.94 0.03
CA TYR A 2 -8.03 16.02 1.00
C TYR A 2 -6.75 16.71 1.51
N GLY A 3 -5.57 16.13 1.27
CA GLY A 3 -4.27 16.74 1.62
C GLY A 3 -3.69 17.57 0.48
N LEU A 4 -3.09 16.91 -0.50
CA LEU A 4 -2.44 17.55 -1.65
C LEU A 4 -3.43 18.02 -2.75
N GLY A 5 -4.69 17.60 -2.68
CA GLY A 5 -5.68 17.89 -3.73
C GLY A 5 -5.48 17.13 -5.06
N THR A 6 -4.52 16.21 -5.18
CA THR A 6 -4.25 15.52 -6.46
C THR A 6 -5.45 14.75 -7.03
N PHE A 7 -6.25 14.14 -6.16
CA PHE A 7 -7.47 13.42 -6.53
C PHE A 7 -8.72 14.18 -6.06
N PRO A 8 -9.91 13.94 -6.66
CA PRO A 8 -11.17 14.43 -6.13
C PRO A 8 -11.30 14.16 -4.61
N PRO A 9 -11.88 15.10 -3.83
CA PRO A 9 -12.51 16.34 -4.26
C PRO A 9 -11.56 17.55 -4.45
N ASN A 10 -10.25 17.33 -4.63
CA ASN A 10 -9.25 18.39 -4.86
C ASN A 10 -9.16 19.43 -3.71
N VAL A 11 -9.30 18.96 -2.47
CA VAL A 11 -9.09 19.81 -1.29
C VAL A 11 -7.60 19.85 -0.95
N LYS A 12 -7.08 21.07 -0.79
CA LYS A 12 -5.67 21.37 -0.49
C LYS A 12 -5.50 21.83 0.95
N ASP A 13 -5.49 20.87 1.88
CA ASP A 13 -5.21 21.08 3.29
C ASP A 13 -4.26 19.98 3.79
N PRO A 14 -2.96 20.04 3.43
CA PRO A 14 -2.01 18.96 3.71
C PRO A 14 -1.68 18.81 5.20
N GLY A 15 -1.94 19.83 6.01
CA GLY A 15 -1.57 19.84 7.43
C GLY A 15 -2.62 19.27 8.36
N SER A 16 -3.91 19.34 8.01
CA SER A 16 -4.99 19.01 8.96
C SER A 16 -6.01 18.02 8.39
N ALA A 17 -6.40 18.15 7.13
CA ALA A 17 -7.45 17.32 6.56
C ALA A 17 -7.11 15.82 6.46
N PRO A 18 -5.87 15.38 6.11
CA PRO A 18 -5.50 13.96 6.12
C PRO A 18 -5.82 13.28 7.45
N TYR A 19 -5.41 13.89 8.57
CA TYR A 19 -5.64 13.37 9.93
C TYR A 19 -7.12 13.23 10.26
N ARG A 20 -7.90 14.27 9.99
CA ARG A 20 -9.36 14.26 10.22
C ARG A 20 -10.07 13.22 9.36
N VAL A 21 -9.70 13.10 8.09
CA VAL A 21 -10.34 12.17 7.15
C VAL A 21 -10.04 10.72 7.52
N ALA A 22 -8.77 10.38 7.80
CA ALA A 22 -8.45 9.00 8.19
C ALA A 22 -9.13 8.60 9.51
N HIS A 23 -9.24 9.52 10.46
CA HIS A 23 -9.96 9.29 11.71
C HIS A 23 -11.44 8.93 11.47
N ILE A 24 -12.10 9.64 10.55
CA ILE A 24 -13.48 9.33 10.14
C ILE A 24 -13.56 7.99 9.40
N LEU A 25 -12.62 7.72 8.48
CA LEU A 25 -12.59 6.47 7.71
C LEU A 25 -12.42 5.25 8.60
N LEU A 26 -11.57 5.30 9.63
CA LEU A 26 -11.40 4.20 10.59
C LEU A 26 -12.67 3.93 11.39
N LYS A 27 -13.36 4.97 11.85
CA LYS A 27 -14.64 4.83 12.56
C LYS A 27 -15.74 4.29 11.64
N ALA A 28 -15.77 4.74 10.39
CA ALA A 28 -16.71 4.23 9.38
C ALA A 28 -16.45 2.75 9.07
N HIS A 29 -15.18 2.36 8.89
CA HIS A 29 -14.76 0.98 8.68
C HIS A 29 -15.21 0.08 9.84
N ALA A 30 -14.91 0.47 11.09
CA ALA A 30 -15.34 -0.28 12.27
C ALA A 30 -16.87 -0.45 12.32
N ARG A 31 -17.63 0.59 12.01
CA ARG A 31 -19.10 0.51 11.97
C ARG A 31 -19.60 -0.45 10.90
N VAL A 32 -18.98 -0.47 9.72
CA VAL A 32 -19.32 -1.41 8.65
C VAL A 32 -18.99 -2.83 9.07
N TYR A 33 -17.83 -3.05 9.69
CA TYR A 33 -17.43 -4.35 10.22
C TYR A 33 -18.46 -4.90 11.22
N HIS A 34 -18.79 -4.14 12.26
CA HIS A 34 -19.78 -4.57 13.27
C HIS A 34 -21.16 -4.77 12.66
N THR A 35 -21.58 -3.93 11.72
CA THR A 35 -22.84 -4.13 11.00
C THR A 35 -22.85 -5.47 10.23
N TYR A 36 -21.72 -5.83 9.62
CA TYR A 36 -21.57 -7.12 8.95
C TYR A 36 -21.59 -8.29 9.92
N ASP A 37 -20.82 -8.18 10.99
CA ASP A 37 -20.72 -9.18 12.05
C ASP A 37 -22.09 -9.49 12.68
N ASP A 38 -22.80 -8.44 13.10
CA ASP A 38 -24.08 -8.53 13.80
C ASP A 38 -25.21 -9.05 12.92
N ARG A 39 -25.23 -8.71 11.63
CA ARG A 39 -26.41 -8.89 10.78
C ARG A 39 -26.27 -9.89 9.66
N TYR A 40 -25.06 -10.15 9.18
CA TYR A 40 -24.85 -10.85 7.92
C TYR A 40 -23.86 -12.01 8.02
N ARG A 41 -22.86 -11.94 8.92
CA ARG A 41 -21.79 -12.93 8.97
C ARG A 41 -22.30 -14.35 9.26
N ALA A 42 -23.27 -14.49 10.17
CA ALA A 42 -23.84 -15.79 10.52
C ALA A 42 -24.47 -16.55 9.34
N SER A 43 -25.04 -15.84 8.36
CA SER A 43 -25.68 -16.46 7.19
C SER A 43 -24.78 -16.51 5.96
N GLN A 44 -23.85 -15.56 5.82
CA GLN A 44 -23.01 -15.43 4.61
C GLN A 44 -21.61 -16.03 4.77
N GLY A 45 -21.06 -16.09 5.98
CA GLY A 45 -19.72 -16.62 6.26
C GLY A 45 -18.57 -15.83 5.62
N GLY A 46 -18.79 -14.58 5.20
CA GLY A 46 -17.78 -13.75 4.55
C GLY A 46 -16.81 -13.08 5.53
N VAL A 47 -15.87 -12.32 4.96
CA VAL A 47 -14.81 -11.60 5.67
C VAL A 47 -14.78 -10.12 5.26
N ILE A 48 -14.33 -9.26 6.18
CA ILE A 48 -14.12 -7.84 5.98
C ILE A 48 -12.67 -7.48 6.30
N ALA A 49 -12.10 -6.61 5.48
CA ALA A 49 -10.76 -6.07 5.67
C ALA A 49 -10.72 -4.60 5.24
N LEU A 50 -9.70 -3.88 5.72
CA LEU A 50 -9.29 -2.58 5.21
C LEU A 50 -8.02 -2.79 4.37
N CYS A 51 -7.92 -2.13 3.22
CA CYS A 51 -6.83 -2.33 2.27
C CYS A 51 -6.02 -1.05 2.04
N PRO A 52 -5.00 -0.75 2.87
CA PRO A 52 -4.09 0.36 2.64
C PRO A 52 -3.10 0.09 1.51
N PHE A 53 -2.58 1.17 0.92
CA PHE A 53 -1.39 1.12 0.07
C PHE A 53 -0.13 1.11 0.93
N ILE A 54 0.85 0.28 0.56
CA ILE A 54 2.13 0.18 1.25
C ILE A 54 3.27 0.08 0.25
N SER A 55 4.29 0.90 0.45
CA SER A 55 5.60 0.72 -0.15
C SER A 55 6.59 0.34 0.94
N TRP A 56 7.42 -0.68 0.69
CA TRP A 56 8.49 -1.03 1.62
C TRP A 56 9.44 0.17 1.79
N ALA A 57 9.89 0.41 3.02
CA ALA A 57 10.86 1.44 3.34
C ALA A 57 12.19 0.81 3.71
N GLU A 58 13.19 1.01 2.86
CA GLU A 58 14.55 0.57 3.09
C GLU A 58 15.37 1.72 3.71
N PRO A 59 16.04 1.53 4.85
CA PRO A 59 16.92 2.57 5.38
C PRO A 59 18.09 2.81 4.42
N LYS A 60 18.39 4.08 4.12
CA LYS A 60 19.50 4.46 3.23
C LYS A 60 20.84 3.93 3.74
N THR A 61 21.07 4.07 5.05
CA THR A 61 22.26 3.57 5.72
C THR A 61 21.85 2.55 6.78
N PRO A 62 21.87 1.23 6.49
CA PRO A 62 21.44 0.19 7.44
C PRO A 62 22.27 0.15 8.73
N SER A 63 23.43 0.81 8.79
CA SER A 63 24.24 0.95 9.99
C SER A 63 23.99 2.25 10.78
N ASP A 64 23.20 3.20 10.26
CA ASP A 64 22.79 4.41 10.99
C ASP A 64 21.43 4.15 11.65
N PRO A 65 21.35 4.12 13.00
CA PRO A 65 20.08 3.93 13.71
C PRO A 65 19.00 4.95 13.33
N ARG A 66 19.39 6.18 12.95
CA ARG A 66 18.43 7.22 12.57
C ARG A 66 17.71 6.90 11.26
N ASP A 67 18.40 6.29 10.30
CA ASP A 67 17.80 5.85 9.04
C ASP A 67 16.90 4.63 9.27
N ILE A 68 17.28 3.72 10.16
CA ILE A 68 16.44 2.58 10.57
C ILE A 68 15.14 3.09 11.21
N GLU A 69 15.25 3.98 12.19
CA GLU A 69 14.08 4.59 12.85
C GLU A 69 13.24 5.42 11.87
N ALA A 70 13.87 6.06 10.88
CA ALA A 70 13.16 6.80 9.83
C ALA A 70 12.36 5.87 8.91
N ALA A 71 12.93 4.72 8.52
CA ALA A 71 12.24 3.73 7.70
C ALA A 71 11.02 3.15 8.43
N ASP A 72 11.17 2.77 9.71
CA ASP A 72 10.01 2.31 10.50
C ASP A 72 8.98 3.42 10.67
N ARG A 73 9.40 4.65 11.04
CA ARG A 73 8.49 5.79 11.17
C ARG A 73 7.71 6.06 9.88
N TYR A 74 8.33 5.94 8.71
CA TYR A 74 7.63 6.06 7.43
C TYR A 74 6.53 4.99 7.28
N LEU A 75 6.83 3.72 7.59
CA LEU A 75 5.83 2.64 7.55
C LEU A 75 4.71 2.88 8.59
N GLN A 76 5.05 3.36 9.79
CA GLN A 76 4.07 3.66 10.82
C GLN A 76 3.14 4.82 10.41
N PHE A 77 3.65 5.87 9.75
CA PHE A 77 2.81 6.95 9.23
C PHE A 77 1.98 6.50 8.01
N LEU A 78 2.53 5.65 7.13
CA LEU A 78 1.84 5.22 5.92
C LEU A 78 0.78 4.15 6.19
N VAL A 79 1.18 3.02 6.78
CA VAL A 79 0.29 1.87 7.02
C VAL A 79 -0.11 1.75 8.49
N GLY A 80 0.83 1.92 9.42
CA GLY A 80 0.56 1.83 10.86
C GLY A 80 -0.59 2.74 11.30
N TRP A 81 -0.71 3.90 10.67
CA TRP A 81 -1.81 4.86 10.86
C TRP A 81 -3.20 4.24 10.72
N PHE A 82 -3.39 3.31 9.78
CA PHE A 82 -4.66 2.62 9.56
C PHE A 82 -4.71 1.25 10.24
N THR A 83 -3.57 0.58 10.43
CA THR A 83 -3.53 -0.82 10.88
C THR A 83 -3.28 -1.00 12.37
N HIS A 84 -2.59 -0.09 13.07
CA HIS A 84 -2.47 -0.15 14.54
C HIS A 84 -3.83 -0.06 15.25
N PRO A 85 -4.74 0.85 14.85
CA PRO A 85 -6.06 0.91 15.45
C PRO A 85 -6.82 -0.42 15.33
N ILE A 86 -6.66 -1.13 14.22
CA ILE A 86 -7.38 -2.37 13.94
C ILE A 86 -6.69 -3.59 14.57
N PHE A 87 -5.38 -3.76 14.37
CA PHE A 87 -4.68 -5.01 14.67
C PHE A 87 -3.86 -5.01 15.96
N LYS A 88 -3.63 -3.84 16.59
CA LYS A 88 -2.68 -3.73 17.71
C LYS A 88 -3.34 -3.29 19.01
N ASN A 89 -3.75 -2.03 19.11
CA ASN A 89 -4.06 -1.40 20.40
C ASN A 89 -5.31 -0.51 20.41
N GLY A 90 -6.09 -0.50 19.31
CA GLY A 90 -7.26 0.37 19.17
C GLY A 90 -6.93 1.83 18.87
N ASP A 91 -5.65 2.20 18.77
CA ASP A 91 -5.20 3.59 18.67
C ASP A 91 -4.11 3.78 17.59
N TYR A 92 -3.73 5.04 17.33
CA TYR A 92 -2.66 5.35 16.40
C TYR A 92 -1.28 4.92 16.92
N PRO A 93 -0.30 4.70 16.01
CA PRO A 93 1.08 4.42 16.41
C PRO A 93 1.65 5.50 17.34
N GLU A 94 2.36 5.08 18.39
CA GLU A 94 2.95 6.01 19.37
C GLU A 94 3.90 7.02 18.71
N VAL A 95 4.73 6.56 17.76
CA VAL A 95 5.64 7.44 17.01
C VAL A 95 4.88 8.53 16.24
N MET A 96 3.70 8.22 15.70
CA MET A 96 2.87 9.16 14.96
C MET A 96 2.23 10.18 15.91
N LYS A 97 1.64 9.71 17.02
CA LYS A 97 1.09 10.58 18.06
C LYS A 97 2.14 11.56 18.59
N TRP A 98 3.33 11.05 18.90
CA TRP A 98 4.43 11.87 19.38
C TRP A 98 4.90 12.90 18.35
N LYS A 99 5.18 12.49 17.11
CA LYS A 99 5.68 13.39 16.06
C LYS A 99 4.68 14.48 15.72
N VAL A 100 3.41 14.14 15.51
CA VAL A 100 2.38 15.15 15.17
C VAL A 100 2.09 16.06 16.35
N GLY A 101 2.04 15.51 17.58
CA GLY A 101 1.85 16.28 18.81
C GLY A 101 2.97 17.30 19.03
N ASN A 102 4.22 16.84 19.06
CA ASN A 102 5.41 17.68 19.25
C ASN A 102 5.52 18.75 18.15
N ARG A 103 5.25 18.40 16.89
CA ARG A 103 5.27 19.39 15.80
C ARG A 103 4.14 20.40 15.91
N SER A 104 2.96 19.99 16.35
CA SER A 104 1.84 20.92 16.58
C SER A 104 2.18 21.92 17.70
N GLU A 105 2.84 21.47 18.76
CA GLU A 105 3.35 22.33 19.84
C GLU A 105 4.41 23.31 19.31
N LEU A 106 5.41 22.83 18.56
CA LEU A 106 6.43 23.69 17.92
C LEU A 106 5.85 24.64 16.85
N GLN A 107 4.62 24.42 16.41
CA GLN A 107 3.86 25.26 15.48
C GLN A 107 2.96 26.27 16.21
N ASP A 108 3.04 26.34 17.54
CA ASP A 108 2.22 27.18 18.41
C ASP A 108 0.72 26.86 18.31
N LEU A 109 0.36 25.62 18.01
CA LEU A 109 -1.04 25.19 17.94
C LEU A 109 -1.55 24.82 19.34
N PRO A 110 -2.81 25.14 19.66
CA PRO A 110 -3.37 24.86 20.98
C PRO A 110 -3.59 23.36 21.25
N SER A 111 -3.48 22.51 20.23
CA SER A 111 -3.64 21.06 20.34
C SER A 111 -2.99 20.35 19.15
N SER A 112 -2.79 19.03 19.28
CA SER A 112 -2.30 18.18 18.19
C SER A 112 -3.23 18.23 16.97
N ARG A 113 -2.66 18.28 15.77
CA ARG A 113 -3.40 18.12 14.50
C ARG A 113 -3.92 16.69 14.30
N LEU A 114 -3.37 15.70 15.00
CA LEU A 114 -3.86 14.32 14.99
C LEU A 114 -5.02 14.18 15.99
N PRO A 115 -6.24 13.80 15.54
CA PRO A 115 -7.36 13.52 16.44
C PRO A 115 -7.04 12.41 17.44
N VAL A 116 -7.78 12.36 18.55
CA VAL A 116 -7.62 11.35 19.59
C VAL A 116 -8.87 10.49 19.63
N PHE A 117 -8.71 9.17 19.66
CA PHE A 117 -9.81 8.26 19.91
C PHE A 117 -10.18 8.23 21.40
N THR A 118 -11.47 8.24 21.72
CA THR A 118 -11.91 7.96 23.09
C THR A 118 -11.65 6.52 23.47
N ALA A 119 -11.73 6.18 24.77
CA ALA A 119 -11.56 4.80 25.21
C ALA A 119 -12.56 3.84 24.56
N GLU A 120 -13.81 4.30 24.39
CA GLU A 120 -14.89 3.54 23.73
C GLU A 120 -14.60 3.37 22.24
N GLU A 121 -14.09 4.39 21.56
CA GLU A 121 -13.74 4.29 20.14
C GLU A 121 -12.57 3.34 19.91
N ARG A 122 -11.56 3.37 20.78
CA ARG A 122 -10.42 2.45 20.71
C ARG A 122 -10.85 1.01 20.84
N GLU A 123 -11.78 0.73 21.76
CA GLU A 123 -12.33 -0.61 21.92
C GLU A 123 -13.19 -1.01 20.72
N TYR A 124 -14.00 -0.08 20.21
CA TYR A 124 -14.89 -0.34 19.08
C TYR A 124 -14.13 -0.62 17.77
N ILE A 125 -12.98 0.01 17.55
CA ILE A 125 -12.18 -0.14 16.31
C ILE A 125 -11.29 -1.38 16.34
N ARG A 126 -10.82 -1.79 17.52
CA ARG A 126 -9.89 -2.91 17.65
C ARG A 126 -10.52 -4.21 17.18
N GLY A 127 -9.77 -4.99 16.40
CA GLY A 127 -10.22 -6.29 15.88
C GLY A 127 -11.23 -6.19 14.73
N THR A 128 -11.41 -5.04 14.10
CA THR A 128 -12.41 -4.84 13.03
C THR A 128 -11.92 -5.24 11.63
N ALA A 129 -11.06 -6.25 11.53
CA ALA A 129 -10.69 -6.86 10.25
C ALA A 129 -10.34 -8.34 10.44
N ASP A 130 -10.83 -9.17 9.52
CA ASP A 130 -10.64 -10.62 9.56
C ASP A 130 -9.30 -11.06 8.95
N VAL A 131 -8.77 -10.26 8.01
CA VAL A 131 -7.53 -10.52 7.26
C VAL A 131 -6.78 -9.22 7.01
N PHE A 132 -5.46 -9.31 6.84
CA PHE A 132 -4.61 -8.18 6.49
C PHE A 132 -4.49 -8.08 4.96
N CYS A 133 -5.16 -7.09 4.38
CA CYS A 133 -5.11 -6.83 2.94
C CYS A 133 -4.25 -5.60 2.66
N PHE A 134 -3.51 -5.58 1.55
CA PHE A 134 -2.80 -4.38 1.14
C PHE A 134 -2.53 -4.33 -0.37
N ASN A 135 -2.31 -3.11 -0.85
CA ASN A 135 -1.86 -2.81 -2.21
C ASN A 135 -0.37 -2.47 -2.17
N THR A 136 0.44 -3.00 -3.08
CA THR A 136 1.87 -2.70 -3.12
C THR A 136 2.44 -2.79 -4.52
N TYR A 137 3.44 -1.96 -4.82
CA TYR A 137 3.96 -1.81 -6.17
C TYR A 137 5.48 -1.60 -6.21
N SER A 138 6.04 -0.88 -5.24
CA SER A 138 7.43 -0.41 -5.22
C SER A 138 7.98 -0.40 -3.79
N SER A 139 9.26 -0.08 -3.67
CA SER A 139 9.91 0.30 -2.41
C SER A 139 10.44 1.73 -2.48
N LYS A 140 10.81 2.30 -1.34
CA LYS A 140 11.48 3.59 -1.18
C LYS A 140 12.74 3.41 -0.34
N ILE A 141 13.79 4.16 -0.66
CA ILE A 141 14.92 4.37 0.24
C ILE A 141 14.57 5.55 1.14
N VAL A 142 14.73 5.40 2.44
CA VAL A 142 14.33 6.38 3.45
C VAL A 142 15.53 6.78 4.28
N THR A 143 15.67 8.08 4.53
CA THR A 143 16.65 8.64 5.46
C THR A 143 15.97 9.60 6.41
N HIS A 144 16.53 9.76 7.60
CA HIS A 144 16.06 10.80 8.52
C HIS A 144 16.31 12.19 7.93
N SER A 145 15.32 13.07 8.05
CA SER A 145 15.45 14.47 7.62
C SER A 145 14.68 15.40 8.54
N THR A 146 15.33 16.49 8.97
CA THR A 146 14.66 17.57 9.69
C THR A 146 13.89 18.44 8.70
N THR A 147 12.57 18.35 8.74
CA THR A 147 11.65 19.02 7.81
C THR A 147 11.10 20.33 8.37
N HIS A 148 10.64 21.22 7.48
CA HIS A 148 10.08 22.52 7.86
C HIS A 148 8.81 22.43 8.72
N LEU A 149 8.71 23.27 9.74
CA LEU A 149 7.50 23.38 10.57
C LEU A 149 6.34 24.07 9.84
N ARG A 150 6.61 24.89 8.83
CA ARG A 150 5.58 25.60 8.04
C ARG A 150 5.90 25.50 6.54
N PRO A 151 4.89 25.39 5.66
CA PRO A 151 3.46 25.19 5.97
C PRO A 151 3.23 23.84 6.67
N PHE A 152 2.10 23.70 7.37
CA PHE A 152 1.72 22.45 8.03
C PHE A 152 1.51 21.36 6.97
N SER A 153 2.07 20.17 7.19
CA SER A 153 2.03 19.09 6.21
C SER A 153 2.23 17.73 6.88
N TYR A 154 1.38 16.78 6.49
CA TYR A 154 1.53 15.36 6.82
C TYR A 154 2.89 14.78 6.38
N GLU A 155 3.38 15.19 5.21
CA GLU A 155 4.69 14.77 4.68
C GLU A 155 5.83 15.30 5.55
N HIS A 156 5.77 16.57 5.97
CA HIS A 156 6.77 17.12 6.87
C HIS A 156 6.72 16.47 8.25
N ASP A 157 5.55 16.07 8.74
CA ASP A 157 5.41 15.49 10.08
C ASP A 157 6.15 14.16 10.25
N GLN A 158 6.45 13.47 9.15
CA GLN A 158 7.20 12.24 9.14
C GLN A 158 8.69 12.43 9.41
N GLU A 159 9.27 13.61 9.19
CA GLU A 159 10.72 13.87 9.34
C GLU A 159 11.60 12.84 8.62
N VAL A 160 11.27 12.62 7.36
CA VAL A 160 11.99 11.71 6.46
C VAL A 160 12.21 12.37 5.10
N SER A 161 13.24 11.92 4.40
CA SER A 161 13.38 12.10 2.96
C SER A 161 13.30 10.74 2.29
N THR A 162 12.63 10.67 1.16
CA THR A 162 12.49 9.43 0.38
C THR A 162 13.16 9.58 -0.98
N GLU A 163 13.90 8.57 -1.38
CA GLU A 163 14.49 8.47 -2.72
C GLU A 163 14.19 7.10 -3.34
N VAL A 164 14.44 7.00 -4.64
CA VAL A 164 14.46 5.73 -5.38
C VAL A 164 15.85 5.57 -5.98
N ASP A 165 16.33 4.34 -6.06
CA ASP A 165 17.60 4.06 -6.71
C ASP A 165 17.41 4.11 -8.23
N SER A 166 18.18 4.97 -8.91
CA SER A 166 18.08 5.17 -10.34
C SER A 166 18.51 3.96 -11.20
N SER A 167 19.04 2.91 -10.56
CA SER A 167 19.35 1.63 -11.19
C SER A 167 18.16 0.66 -11.24
N TRP A 168 17.09 0.84 -10.46
CA TRP A 168 15.96 -0.08 -10.51
C TRP A 168 15.16 0.08 -11.83
N PRO A 169 14.41 -0.93 -12.28
CA PRO A 169 13.57 -0.79 -13.47
C PRO A 169 12.42 0.20 -13.21
N SER A 170 12.36 1.29 -13.98
CA SER A 170 11.28 2.28 -13.89
C SER A 170 9.96 1.75 -14.47
N SER A 171 8.85 2.39 -14.10
CA SER A 171 7.52 2.12 -14.65
C SER A 171 6.94 3.33 -15.37
N ALA A 172 5.69 3.22 -15.82
CA ALA A 172 4.94 4.34 -16.38
C ALA A 172 4.67 5.46 -15.38
N LEU A 173 4.70 5.17 -14.08
CA LEU A 173 4.43 6.15 -13.04
C LEU A 173 5.75 6.65 -12.46
N THR A 174 5.86 7.97 -12.30
CA THR A 174 7.03 8.62 -11.70
C THR A 174 7.26 8.06 -10.30
N ASP A 175 8.52 7.76 -9.97
CA ASP A 175 8.94 7.20 -8.67
C ASP A 175 8.27 5.87 -8.26
N HIS A 176 7.64 5.14 -9.19
CA HIS A 176 7.23 3.74 -9.02
C HIS A 176 8.17 2.80 -9.78
N TRP A 177 9.07 2.13 -9.05
CA TRP A 177 10.15 1.33 -9.61
C TRP A 177 10.02 -0.12 -9.14
N ALA A 178 10.47 -1.08 -9.95
CA ALA A 178 10.34 -2.49 -9.64
C ALA A 178 11.40 -2.93 -8.62
N VAL A 179 10.96 -3.29 -7.42
CA VAL A 179 11.82 -3.69 -6.29
C VAL A 179 11.24 -4.96 -5.63
N PRO A 180 11.40 -6.14 -6.27
CA PRO A 180 10.72 -7.36 -5.85
C PRO A 180 11.11 -7.81 -4.44
N TRP A 181 12.40 -7.69 -4.06
CA TRP A 181 12.87 -8.08 -2.72
C TRP A 181 12.20 -7.26 -1.60
N GLY A 182 11.74 -6.05 -1.90
CA GLY A 182 11.00 -5.22 -0.95
C GLY A 182 9.65 -5.81 -0.57
N LEU A 183 8.99 -6.55 -1.48
CA LEU A 183 7.75 -7.26 -1.16
C LEU A 183 7.96 -8.30 -0.06
N ARG A 184 9.01 -9.11 -0.16
CA ARG A 184 9.31 -10.13 0.86
C ARG A 184 9.63 -9.49 2.20
N ARG A 185 10.40 -8.40 2.22
CA ARG A 185 10.70 -7.66 3.46
C ARG A 185 9.44 -7.06 4.07
N LEU A 186 8.57 -6.46 3.26
CA LEU A 186 7.29 -5.94 3.70
C LEU A 186 6.38 -7.03 4.29
N LEU A 187 6.28 -8.19 3.63
CA LEU A 187 5.52 -9.33 4.14
C LEU A 187 6.03 -9.82 5.50
N ASN A 188 7.35 -9.86 5.68
CA ASN A 188 7.96 -10.19 6.98
C ASN A 188 7.70 -9.09 8.02
N TRP A 189 7.78 -7.81 7.65
CA TRP A 189 7.45 -6.71 8.57
C TRP A 189 6.00 -6.79 9.05
N ILE A 190 5.04 -7.03 8.15
CA ILE A 190 3.61 -7.22 8.51
C ILE A 190 3.47 -8.42 9.46
N LYS A 191 4.16 -9.53 9.18
CA LYS A 191 4.16 -10.71 10.03
C LYS A 191 4.63 -10.39 11.45
N GLU A 192 5.78 -9.75 11.60
CA GLU A 192 6.36 -9.45 12.91
C GLU A 192 5.56 -8.36 13.65
N GLU A 193 5.06 -7.35 12.94
CA GLU A 193 4.35 -6.22 13.54
C GLU A 193 2.93 -6.56 14.03
N TYR A 194 2.24 -7.49 13.34
CA TYR A 194 0.83 -7.81 13.60
C TYR A 194 0.57 -9.28 13.97
N GLY A 195 1.61 -10.06 14.27
CA GLY A 195 1.45 -11.43 14.75
C GLY A 195 1.03 -12.44 13.67
N ASN A 196 1.54 -12.29 12.45
CA ASN A 196 1.32 -13.18 11.29
C ASN A 196 -0.17 -13.42 10.92
N PRO A 197 -0.97 -12.35 10.73
CA PRO A 197 -2.36 -12.50 10.33
C PRO A 197 -2.46 -13.15 8.94
N PRO A 198 -3.63 -13.69 8.53
CA PRO A 198 -3.83 -14.08 7.14
C PRO A 198 -3.66 -12.86 6.23
N ILE A 199 -2.76 -12.95 5.24
CA ILE A 199 -2.40 -11.81 4.39
C ILE A 199 -2.90 -12.02 2.96
N TYR A 200 -3.47 -10.97 2.35
CA TYR A 200 -3.79 -10.92 0.93
C TYR A 200 -3.14 -9.70 0.27
N ILE A 201 -2.42 -9.93 -0.82
CA ILE A 201 -1.98 -8.85 -1.71
C ILE A 201 -3.15 -8.59 -2.67
N ILE A 202 -3.82 -7.45 -2.52
CA ILE A 202 -5.03 -7.09 -3.29
C ILE A 202 -4.66 -6.39 -4.60
N GLU A 203 -3.54 -5.68 -4.62
CA GLU A 203 -2.99 -5.13 -5.86
C GLU A 203 -1.47 -5.25 -5.88
N ASN A 204 -0.96 -5.77 -7.00
CA ASN A 204 0.44 -5.66 -7.39
C ASN A 204 0.57 -5.71 -8.91
N GLY A 205 1.40 -4.85 -9.49
CA GLY A 205 1.55 -4.78 -10.95
C GLY A 205 2.50 -3.69 -11.42
N VAL A 206 2.65 -3.56 -12.74
CA VAL A 206 3.49 -2.53 -13.33
C VAL A 206 2.85 -1.91 -14.57
N GLY A 207 2.77 -0.58 -14.56
CA GLY A 207 2.31 0.23 -15.66
C GLY A 207 3.42 0.41 -16.68
N ILE A 208 3.10 0.31 -17.98
CA ILE A 208 4.05 0.58 -19.07
C ILE A 208 3.46 1.69 -19.94
N LYS A 209 4.27 2.71 -20.29
CA LYS A 209 3.87 3.75 -21.24
C LYS A 209 4.00 3.19 -22.65
N THR A 210 2.89 2.76 -23.22
CA THR A 210 2.85 2.24 -24.58
C THR A 210 1.43 2.27 -25.12
N LYS A 211 1.28 2.51 -26.42
CA LYS A 211 0.00 2.35 -27.12
C LYS A 211 -0.30 0.89 -27.44
N TRP A 212 0.74 0.11 -27.73
CA TRP A 212 0.66 -1.29 -28.14
C TRP A 212 1.90 -2.03 -27.62
N ASP A 213 1.70 -3.01 -26.74
CA ASP A 213 2.77 -3.86 -26.24
C ASP A 213 2.19 -5.23 -25.84
N VAL A 214 1.97 -6.05 -26.87
CA VAL A 214 1.46 -7.41 -26.70
C VAL A 214 2.54 -8.31 -26.08
N ASP A 215 3.81 -8.07 -26.39
CA ASP A 215 4.93 -8.90 -25.94
C ASP A 215 5.29 -8.69 -24.46
N ASN A 216 5.29 -7.45 -23.98
CA ASN A 216 5.36 -7.02 -22.59
C ASN A 216 6.35 -7.74 -21.65
N ASN A 217 7.51 -8.17 -22.16
CA ASN A 217 8.52 -8.92 -21.41
C ASN A 217 8.88 -8.30 -20.05
N ALA A 218 8.92 -6.97 -19.94
CA ALA A 218 9.15 -6.27 -18.67
C ALA A 218 8.06 -6.56 -17.62
N ARG A 219 6.79 -6.62 -18.02
CA ARG A 219 5.66 -6.97 -17.13
C ARG A 219 5.72 -8.44 -16.72
N MET A 220 6.08 -9.34 -17.64
CA MET A 220 6.30 -10.76 -17.27
C MET A 220 7.43 -10.90 -16.25
N PHE A 221 8.54 -10.19 -16.45
CA PHE A 221 9.66 -10.20 -15.50
C PHE A 221 9.27 -9.63 -14.12
N TYR A 222 8.50 -8.53 -14.10
CA TYR A 222 7.92 -7.98 -12.87
C TYR A 222 7.11 -9.04 -12.11
N PHE A 223 6.10 -9.65 -12.76
CA PHE A 223 5.28 -10.67 -12.10
C PHE A 223 6.09 -11.88 -11.66
N LYS A 224 7.01 -12.37 -12.50
CA LYS A 224 7.89 -13.48 -12.15
C LYS A 224 8.65 -13.21 -10.85
N THR A 225 9.29 -12.05 -10.76
CA THR A 225 10.16 -11.70 -9.62
C THR A 225 9.37 -11.36 -8.35
N TYR A 226 8.25 -10.65 -8.44
CA TYR A 226 7.41 -10.35 -7.27
C TYR A 226 6.73 -11.61 -6.73
N ILE A 227 6.18 -12.46 -7.60
CA ILE A 227 5.55 -13.72 -7.16
C ILE A 227 6.61 -14.67 -6.57
N ASP A 228 7.84 -14.70 -7.10
CA ASP A 228 8.95 -15.46 -6.50
C ASP A 228 9.24 -14.99 -5.06
N GLU A 229 9.33 -13.68 -4.83
CA GLU A 229 9.55 -13.13 -3.49
C GLU A 229 8.37 -13.37 -2.54
N ALA A 230 7.13 -13.31 -3.03
CA ALA A 230 5.94 -13.69 -2.26
C ALA A 230 5.95 -15.17 -1.88
N LEU A 231 6.35 -16.05 -2.80
CA LEU A 231 6.47 -17.49 -2.56
C LEU A 231 7.60 -17.82 -1.58
N LYS A 232 8.72 -17.07 -1.61
CA LYS A 232 9.78 -17.20 -0.60
C LYS A 232 9.27 -16.78 0.78
N ALA A 233 8.53 -15.67 0.89
CA ALA A 233 7.92 -15.25 2.15
C ALA A 233 6.97 -16.35 2.71
N TYR A 234 6.16 -16.96 1.85
CA TYR A 234 5.24 -18.03 2.23
C TYR A 234 5.97 -19.33 2.61
N LYS A 235 6.84 -19.85 1.75
CA LYS A 235 7.45 -21.18 1.88
C LYS A 235 8.67 -21.22 2.81
N VAL A 236 9.46 -20.14 2.83
CA VAL A 236 10.74 -20.08 3.55
C VAL A 236 10.58 -19.33 4.86
N ASP A 237 9.88 -18.19 4.86
CA ASP A 237 9.80 -17.31 6.04
C ASP A 237 8.58 -17.58 6.92
N GLY A 238 7.65 -18.43 6.46
CA GLY A 238 6.44 -18.80 7.21
C GLY A 238 5.41 -17.67 7.31
N VAL A 239 5.42 -16.70 6.37
CA VAL A 239 4.38 -15.68 6.28
C VAL A 239 3.05 -16.33 5.90
N ASN A 240 1.99 -15.98 6.61
CA ASN A 240 0.64 -16.51 6.40
C ASN A 240 -0.06 -15.88 5.17
N LEU A 241 0.61 -15.90 4.02
CA LEU A 241 0.10 -15.38 2.75
C LEU A 241 -0.98 -16.31 2.18
N LYS A 242 -2.15 -15.74 1.86
CA LYS A 242 -3.34 -16.45 1.39
C LYS A 242 -3.72 -16.14 -0.06
N GLY A 243 -3.27 -15.01 -0.60
CA GLY A 243 -3.61 -14.66 -1.97
C GLY A 243 -2.77 -13.51 -2.53
N TYR A 244 -2.74 -13.48 -3.86
CA TYR A 244 -2.05 -12.47 -4.66
C TYR A 244 -2.94 -12.10 -5.84
N ASN A 245 -3.14 -10.80 -6.05
CA ASN A 245 -3.98 -10.27 -7.11
C ASN A 245 -3.19 -9.29 -7.98
N ALA A 246 -3.18 -9.56 -9.28
CA ALA A 246 -2.53 -8.71 -10.26
C ALA A 246 -3.39 -7.46 -10.55
N TRP A 247 -2.78 -6.28 -10.39
CA TRP A 247 -3.30 -5.04 -10.96
C TRP A 247 -2.74 -4.88 -12.39
N SER A 248 -3.54 -5.00 -13.44
CA SER A 248 -5.00 -5.21 -13.44
C SER A 248 -5.42 -6.25 -14.47
N LEU A 249 -6.69 -6.69 -14.41
CA LEU A 249 -7.24 -7.61 -15.40
C LEU A 249 -7.12 -7.05 -16.83
N MET A 250 -7.40 -5.76 -17.02
CA MET A 250 -7.38 -5.06 -18.31
C MET A 250 -6.97 -3.60 -18.15
N ASP A 251 -6.45 -3.00 -19.22
CA ASP A 251 -6.11 -1.57 -19.22
C ASP A 251 -7.35 -0.74 -18.83
N ASN A 252 -7.15 0.28 -18.02
CA ASN A 252 -8.23 1.09 -17.45
C ASN A 252 -7.84 2.58 -17.40
N PHE A 253 -8.68 3.40 -16.79
CA PHE A 253 -8.39 4.81 -16.52
C PHE A 253 -7.58 4.92 -15.23
N GLU A 254 -6.27 5.16 -15.36
CA GLU A 254 -5.32 5.29 -14.26
C GLU A 254 -5.35 6.71 -13.67
N TRP A 255 -6.52 7.08 -13.18
CA TRP A 255 -6.75 8.30 -12.42
C TRP A 255 -6.25 9.58 -13.12
N VAL A 256 -5.33 10.32 -12.51
CA VAL A 256 -4.81 11.59 -13.03
C VAL A 256 -3.90 11.42 -14.24
N ASP A 257 -3.38 10.21 -14.45
CA ASP A 257 -2.56 9.84 -15.61
C ASP A 257 -3.42 9.38 -16.81
N GLY A 258 -4.74 9.33 -16.63
CA GLY A 258 -5.69 9.02 -17.69
C GLY A 258 -5.47 7.61 -18.26
N TYR A 259 -5.38 7.51 -19.58
CA TYR A 259 -5.18 6.23 -20.26
C TYR A 259 -3.72 6.02 -20.68
N ASP A 260 -2.76 6.82 -20.23
CA ASP A 260 -1.38 6.66 -20.72
C ASP A 260 -0.67 5.44 -20.08
N PRO A 261 -0.74 5.21 -18.76
CA PRO A 261 -0.22 3.99 -18.15
C PRO A 261 -1.06 2.76 -18.52
N ARG A 262 -0.39 1.70 -18.96
CA ARG A 262 -1.04 0.40 -19.23
C ARG A 262 -0.67 -0.62 -18.15
N PHE A 263 -1.59 -0.96 -17.26
CA PHE A 263 -1.41 -2.00 -16.22
C PHE A 263 -2.01 -3.36 -16.59
N GLY A 264 -2.93 -3.39 -17.56
CA GLY A 264 -3.75 -4.56 -17.82
C GLY A 264 -2.98 -5.75 -18.34
N LEU A 265 -3.35 -6.93 -17.84
CA LEU A 265 -3.04 -8.21 -18.49
C LEU A 265 -3.68 -8.29 -19.89
N HIS A 266 -4.84 -7.65 -20.07
CA HIS A 266 -5.47 -7.45 -21.37
C HIS A 266 -5.33 -6.01 -21.83
N GLN A 267 -4.94 -5.85 -23.09
CA GLN A 267 -4.95 -4.55 -23.75
C GLN A 267 -6.39 -4.14 -24.09
N ILE A 268 -6.69 -2.84 -23.93
CA ILE A 268 -7.93 -2.22 -24.42
C ILE A 268 -7.61 -1.23 -25.53
N ASP A 269 -8.35 -1.30 -26.63
CA ASP A 269 -8.42 -0.23 -27.61
C ASP A 269 -9.46 0.81 -27.16
N PHE A 270 -8.98 1.97 -26.70
CA PHE A 270 -9.81 3.06 -26.20
C PHE A 270 -10.39 3.96 -27.32
N ASP A 271 -9.91 3.81 -28.55
CA ASP A 271 -10.43 4.56 -29.70
C ASP A 271 -11.62 3.80 -30.33
N ASN A 272 -11.64 2.47 -30.22
CA ASN A 272 -12.75 1.65 -30.66
C ASN A 272 -13.93 1.68 -29.66
N PRO A 273 -15.15 2.08 -30.05
CA PRO A 273 -16.31 2.18 -29.14
C PRO A 273 -16.67 0.85 -28.47
N ASN A 274 -16.34 -0.29 -29.09
CA ASN A 274 -16.59 -1.61 -28.51
C ASN A 274 -15.57 -2.02 -27.44
N ARG A 275 -14.48 -1.25 -27.27
CA ARG A 275 -13.40 -1.49 -26.30
C ARG A 275 -12.93 -2.95 -26.33
N PRO A 276 -12.47 -3.49 -27.46
CA PRO A 276 -12.05 -4.88 -27.54
C PRO A 276 -10.90 -5.17 -26.57
N ARG A 277 -10.89 -6.38 -26.00
CA ARG A 277 -9.88 -6.87 -25.05
C ARG A 277 -8.95 -7.83 -25.78
N THR A 278 -7.66 -7.53 -25.84
CA THR A 278 -6.66 -8.42 -26.45
C THR A 278 -5.70 -8.91 -25.36
N PRO A 279 -5.59 -10.24 -25.11
CA PRO A 279 -4.67 -10.75 -24.09
C PRO A 279 -3.22 -10.43 -24.46
N LYS A 280 -2.45 -9.88 -23.51
CA LYS A 280 -1.01 -9.70 -23.66
C LYS A 280 -0.28 -10.98 -23.21
N ARG A 281 1.01 -11.14 -23.53
CA ARG A 281 1.78 -12.33 -23.09
C ARG A 281 1.81 -12.50 -21.58
N SER A 282 1.84 -11.42 -20.81
CA SER A 282 1.68 -11.49 -19.36
C SER A 282 0.37 -12.15 -18.90
N ALA A 283 -0.73 -12.06 -19.65
CA ALA A 283 -1.97 -12.77 -19.30
C ALA A 283 -1.79 -14.28 -19.42
N VAL A 284 -1.13 -14.74 -20.50
CA VAL A 284 -0.80 -16.15 -20.70
C VAL A 284 0.15 -16.64 -19.62
N TYR A 285 1.20 -15.87 -19.32
CA TYR A 285 2.17 -16.21 -18.28
C TYR A 285 1.55 -16.28 -16.89
N TYR A 286 0.71 -15.29 -16.51
CA TYR A 286 0.00 -15.32 -15.23
C TYR A 286 -0.95 -16.51 -15.11
N ALA A 287 -1.64 -16.87 -16.20
CA ALA A 287 -2.47 -18.07 -16.25
C ALA A 287 -1.65 -19.38 -16.11
N GLU A 288 -0.43 -19.44 -16.67
CA GLU A 288 0.48 -20.57 -16.47
C GLU A 288 0.92 -20.70 -14.99
N ILE A 289 1.23 -19.58 -14.31
CA ILE A 289 1.57 -19.59 -12.88
C ILE A 289 0.41 -20.16 -12.05
N ILE A 290 -0.82 -19.69 -12.31
CA ILE A 290 -2.03 -20.16 -11.61
C ILE A 290 -2.23 -21.66 -11.87
N ARG A 291 -2.19 -22.08 -13.14
CA ARG A 291 -2.40 -23.49 -13.52
C ARG A 291 -1.40 -24.43 -12.88
N ASN A 292 -0.15 -24.00 -12.78
CA ASN A 292 0.94 -24.80 -12.20
C ASN A 292 1.06 -24.65 -10.68
N ASN A 293 0.25 -23.77 -10.06
CA ASN A 293 0.36 -23.41 -8.65
C ASN A 293 1.81 -23.05 -8.24
N GLY A 294 2.50 -22.30 -9.12
CA GLY A 294 3.92 -22.00 -8.98
C GLY A 294 4.55 -21.45 -10.26
N ILE A 295 5.80 -20.98 -10.16
CA ILE A 295 6.53 -20.44 -11.31
C ILE A 295 6.82 -21.58 -12.30
N PRO A 296 6.40 -21.46 -13.59
CA PRO A 296 6.66 -22.49 -14.59
C PRO A 296 8.16 -22.68 -14.83
N LEU A 297 8.58 -23.92 -15.06
CA LEU A 297 9.93 -24.23 -15.51
C LEU A 297 10.20 -23.65 -16.90
N PRO A 298 11.45 -23.31 -17.25
CA PRO A 298 11.80 -22.95 -18.61
C PRO A 298 11.34 -24.04 -19.59
N LYS A 299 10.73 -23.65 -20.72
CA LYS A 299 10.45 -24.57 -21.82
C LYS A 299 11.80 -24.88 -22.48
N GLU A 300 12.16 -26.17 -22.53
CA GLU A 300 13.35 -26.68 -23.23
C GLU A 300 13.35 -26.33 -24.72
#